data_AF-A0A7J6BN37-F1
#
_entry.id   AF-A0A7J6BN37-F1
#
_cell.length_a   1.000
_cell.length_b   1.000
_cell.length_c   1.000
_cell.angle_alpha   90.00
_cell.angle_beta   90.00
_cell.angle_gamma   90.00
#
_symmetry.space_group_name_H-M   'P 1'
#
loop_
_entity.id
_entity.type
_entity.pdbx_description
1 polymer ?
#
loop_
_entity_poly.entity_id
_entity_poly.type
_entity_poly.pdbx_seq_one_letter_code
_entity_poly.pdbx_strand_id
1 'polypeptide(L)'
;MGASQSKDKMQCNRYLNGKGPPPLTEPEGQRTNNHKKNGVVKQGNQPDGGQMNWNLERRSLSGHSDCDTIQITFHFEDGTQSDKHPHPGHIYKGTEFVAYLPQNTTGTKILRLLQQAFKHKLLFTVAANSRGEYYVMPADIPLKTLDSGGPGSLGYPDPTYFKSVRKSLKVKGIK
;
A
#
# COMPACT_ATOMS: atom_id res chain seq x y z
N MET A 1 69.67 24.01 -8.72
CA MET A 1 69.65 23.52 -7.33
C MET A 1 68.35 22.75 -7.11
N GLY A 2 68.43 21.50 -6.62
CA GLY A 2 67.30 20.68 -6.10
C GLY A 2 66.41 20.04 -7.17
N ALA A 3 66.59 18.76 -7.54
CA ALA A 3 66.11 17.54 -6.85
C ALA A 3 64.58 17.32 -7.05
N SER A 4 64.14 16.43 -7.95
CA SER A 4 63.88 14.97 -7.72
C SER A 4 62.35 14.77 -7.65
N GLN A 5 61.65 13.77 -8.22
CA GLN A 5 61.92 12.38 -8.63
C GLN A 5 60.96 12.04 -9.80
N SER A 6 61.43 11.47 -10.92
CA SER A 6 61.66 10.03 -11.20
C SER A 6 60.42 9.32 -11.77
N LYS A 7 60.48 9.12 -13.09
CA LYS A 7 59.81 8.06 -13.83
C LYS A 7 60.38 6.72 -13.35
N ASP A 8 59.60 5.64 -13.35
CA ASP A 8 59.83 4.51 -14.25
C ASP A 8 58.84 3.34 -14.10
N LYS A 9 58.65 2.68 -15.24
CA LYS A 9 57.93 1.41 -15.43
C LYS A 9 58.58 0.29 -14.60
N MET A 10 57.76 -0.58 -14.02
CA MET A 10 58.13 -1.98 -13.66
C MET A 10 56.82 -2.79 -13.72
N GLN A 11 56.47 -3.40 -14.84
CA GLN A 11 56.84 -4.76 -15.25
C GLN A 11 56.49 -5.81 -14.18
N CYS A 12 55.34 -6.45 -14.37
CA CYS A 12 54.84 -7.57 -13.59
C CYS A 12 55.80 -8.76 -13.71
N ASN A 13 56.54 -9.07 -12.64
CA ASN A 13 57.26 -10.31 -12.49
C ASN A 13 57.14 -10.79 -11.04
N ARG A 14 56.16 -11.65 -10.74
CA ARG A 14 56.27 -12.59 -9.61
C ARG A 14 55.24 -13.74 -9.66
N TYR A 15 55.31 -14.59 -10.68
CA TYR A 15 54.90 -16.00 -10.54
C TYR A 15 56.16 -16.85 -10.51
N LEU A 16 56.81 -16.88 -9.34
CA LEU A 16 57.96 -17.72 -9.06
C LEU A 16 57.72 -18.43 -7.74
N ASN A 17 56.74 -19.35 -7.69
CA ASN A 17 56.56 -20.33 -6.62
C ASN A 17 55.58 -21.47 -6.99
N GLY A 18 55.53 -21.88 -8.26
CA GLY A 18 55.03 -23.22 -8.66
C GLY A 18 53.58 -23.58 -8.29
N LYS A 19 52.71 -22.62 -7.94
CA LYS A 19 51.29 -22.87 -7.71
C LYS A 19 50.47 -22.08 -8.73
N GLY A 20 49.92 -22.78 -9.71
CA GLY A 20 48.91 -22.25 -10.62
C GLY A 20 47.62 -21.87 -9.87
N PRO A 21 46.73 -21.08 -10.49
CA PRO A 21 45.46 -20.73 -9.87
C PRO A 21 44.63 -22.00 -9.56
N PRO A 22 43.92 -22.05 -8.42
CA PRO A 22 43.14 -23.22 -8.04
C PRO A 22 42.01 -23.49 -9.05
N PRO A 23 41.60 -24.76 -9.27
CA PRO A 23 40.57 -25.12 -10.22
C PRO A 23 39.15 -24.76 -9.71
N LEU A 24 38.24 -24.51 -10.65
CA LEU A 24 36.80 -24.34 -10.41
C LEU A 24 36.20 -25.63 -9.85
N THR A 25 35.84 -25.63 -8.57
CA THR A 25 34.94 -26.60 -7.96
C THR A 25 33.66 -25.91 -7.48
N GLU A 26 32.58 -26.12 -8.23
CA GLU A 26 31.21 -26.28 -7.70
C GLU A 26 30.90 -27.79 -7.74
N PRO A 27 29.97 -28.37 -6.96
CA PRO A 27 28.83 -27.72 -6.27
C PRO A 27 28.61 -28.18 -4.82
N GLU A 28 27.71 -27.50 -4.09
CA GLU A 28 26.57 -28.12 -3.38
C GLU A 28 25.85 -27.11 -2.45
N GLY A 29 24.54 -26.94 -2.68
CA GLY A 29 23.60 -26.59 -1.61
C GLY A 29 23.43 -25.12 -1.21
N GLN A 30 23.15 -24.21 -2.16
CA GLN A 30 22.51 -22.93 -1.79
C GLN A 30 21.08 -23.19 -1.32
N ARG A 31 20.94 -23.39 0.00
CA ARG A 31 19.69 -23.14 0.73
C ARG A 31 19.20 -21.75 0.33
N THR A 32 18.10 -21.71 -0.41
CA THR A 32 17.33 -20.49 -0.58
C THR A 32 16.80 -20.11 0.79
N ASN A 33 17.53 -19.22 1.48
CA ASN A 33 17.00 -18.54 2.65
C ASN A 33 15.92 -17.58 2.15
N ASN A 34 14.74 -18.14 1.87
CA ASN A 34 13.48 -17.44 1.84
C ASN A 34 13.25 -16.87 3.23
N HIS A 35 13.94 -15.77 3.54
CA HIS A 35 13.49 -14.84 4.56
C HIS A 35 12.15 -14.31 4.06
N LYS A 36 11.10 -15.04 4.41
CA LYS A 36 9.74 -14.53 4.49
C LYS A 36 9.83 -13.35 5.46
N LYS A 37 10.16 -12.15 4.94
CA LYS A 37 9.97 -10.90 5.66
C LYS A 37 8.49 -10.89 6.02
N ASN A 38 8.20 -11.33 7.23
CA ASN A 38 6.93 -11.09 7.90
C ASN A 38 6.87 -9.57 8.03
N GLY A 39 6.39 -8.92 6.97
CA GLY A 39 6.30 -7.48 6.90
C GLY A 39 5.35 -7.05 8.01
N VAL A 40 5.87 -6.31 8.98
CA VAL A 40 5.07 -5.73 10.06
C VAL A 40 3.93 -4.93 9.42
N VAL A 41 2.70 -5.27 9.75
CA VAL A 41 1.52 -4.54 9.28
C VAL A 41 1.58 -3.14 9.88
N LYS A 42 1.48 -2.11 9.04
CA LYS A 42 1.52 -0.72 9.52
C LYS A 42 0.23 -0.42 10.28
N GLN A 43 0.34 0.37 11.35
CA GLN A 43 -0.82 0.96 12.02
C GLN A 43 -1.04 2.36 11.47
N GLY A 44 -2.28 2.70 11.10
CA GLY A 44 -2.66 4.06 10.71
C GLY A 44 -3.30 4.85 11.84
N ASN A 45 -3.88 6.00 11.46
CA ASN A 45 -4.53 6.96 12.35
C ASN A 45 -5.98 7.23 11.95
N GLN A 46 -6.68 6.26 11.37
CA GLN A 46 -8.15 6.30 11.27
C GLN A 46 -8.75 6.49 12.68
N PRO A 47 -9.77 7.37 12.83
CA PRO A 47 -10.46 7.54 14.11
C PRO A 47 -11.07 6.25 14.67
N ASP A 48 -11.15 6.19 16.00
CA ASP A 48 -11.85 5.14 16.70
C ASP A 48 -13.37 5.23 16.51
N GLY A 49 -14.09 4.14 16.78
CA GLY A 49 -15.55 4.09 16.66
C GLY A 49 -16.08 4.01 15.23
N GLY A 50 -15.21 4.06 14.21
CA GLY A 50 -15.60 3.86 12.81
C GLY A 50 -16.20 2.48 12.56
N GLN A 51 -17.28 2.44 11.78
CA GLN A 51 -17.97 1.23 11.36
C GLN A 51 -17.71 0.95 9.88
N MET A 52 -17.58 -0.32 9.52
CA MET A 52 -17.47 -0.78 8.13
C MET A 52 -18.46 -1.91 7.91
N ASN A 53 -19.48 -1.65 7.10
CA ASN A 53 -20.52 -2.61 6.71
C ASN A 53 -20.49 -2.79 5.19
N TRP A 54 -21.07 -3.90 4.71
CA TRP A 54 -21.23 -4.11 3.27
C TRP A 54 -22.50 -4.90 2.99
N ASN A 55 -23.06 -4.68 1.81
CA ASN A 55 -24.21 -5.38 1.27
C ASN A 55 -23.99 -5.74 -0.21
N LEU A 56 -24.87 -6.57 -0.76
CA LEU A 56 -24.88 -6.92 -2.17
C LEU A 56 -26.02 -6.18 -2.87
N GLU A 57 -25.71 -5.56 -4.00
CA GLU A 57 -26.66 -4.92 -4.89
C GLU A 57 -26.80 -5.73 -6.16
N ARG A 58 -28.05 -6.04 -6.55
CA ARG A 58 -28.36 -6.76 -7.79
C ARG A 58 -28.27 -5.87 -9.03
N ARG A 59 -27.08 -5.35 -9.27
CA ARG A 59 -26.72 -4.53 -10.43
C ARG A 59 -25.23 -4.66 -10.69
N SER A 60 -24.84 -4.45 -11.93
CA SER A 60 -23.44 -4.49 -12.35
C SER A 60 -22.78 -3.12 -12.34
N LEU A 61 -21.49 -3.09 -12.02
CA LEU A 61 -20.64 -1.92 -12.21
C LEU A 61 -20.24 -1.78 -13.67
N SER A 62 -19.95 -0.54 -14.08
CA SER A 62 -19.41 -0.27 -15.42
C SER A 62 -18.11 -1.08 -15.66
N GLY A 63 -18.07 -1.90 -16.70
CA GLY A 63 -16.93 -2.79 -16.99
C GLY A 63 -16.93 -4.14 -16.25
N HIS A 64 -17.98 -4.46 -15.50
CA HIS A 64 -18.18 -5.73 -14.78
C HIS A 64 -19.63 -6.24 -14.93
N SER A 65 -20.09 -6.40 -16.18
CA SER A 65 -21.49 -6.74 -16.52
C SER A 65 -21.91 -8.17 -16.19
N ASP A 66 -20.98 -9.03 -15.79
CA ASP A 66 -21.16 -10.45 -15.51
C ASP A 66 -21.38 -10.75 -14.02
N CYS A 67 -21.38 -9.73 -13.16
CA CYS A 67 -21.56 -9.89 -11.72
C CYS A 67 -22.34 -8.74 -11.07
N ASP A 68 -22.86 -9.02 -9.89
CA ASP A 68 -23.48 -8.06 -8.98
C ASP A 68 -22.43 -7.11 -8.36
N THR A 69 -22.87 -6.20 -7.50
CA THR A 69 -22.02 -5.20 -6.85
C THR A 69 -21.97 -5.42 -5.33
N ILE A 70 -20.78 -5.33 -4.75
CA ILE A 70 -20.58 -5.18 -3.32
C ILE A 70 -20.51 -3.69 -3.03
N GLN A 71 -21.49 -3.16 -2.31
CA GLN A 71 -21.43 -1.82 -1.75
C GLN A 71 -20.92 -1.90 -0.31
N ILE A 72 -19.93 -1.07 0.00
CA ILE A 72 -19.30 -0.96 1.32
C ILE A 72 -19.65 0.41 1.87
N THR A 73 -20.23 0.45 3.07
CA THR A 73 -20.53 1.69 3.78
C THR A 73 -19.59 1.82 4.98
N PHE A 74 -18.93 2.97 5.06
CA PHE A 74 -18.13 3.38 6.19
C PHE A 74 -18.82 4.51 6.91
N HIS A 75 -18.94 4.41 8.23
CA HIS A 75 -19.58 5.42 9.04
C HIS A 75 -18.68 5.85 10.19
N PHE A 76 -18.50 7.15 10.35
CA PHE A 76 -17.77 7.76 11.45
C PHE A 76 -18.64 8.84 12.08
N GLU A 77 -18.76 8.82 13.41
CA GLU A 77 -19.39 9.89 14.17
C GLU A 77 -18.44 11.08 14.35
N ASP A 78 -19.02 12.23 14.72
CA ASP A 78 -18.24 13.37 15.25
C ASP A 78 -17.36 12.91 16.42
N GLY A 79 -16.17 13.49 16.55
CA GLY A 79 -15.27 13.11 17.62
C GLY A 79 -14.15 14.10 17.87
N THR A 80 -13.21 13.70 18.73
CA THR A 80 -12.05 14.50 19.11
C THR A 80 -10.77 13.86 18.60
N GLN A 81 -9.86 14.67 18.07
CA GLN A 81 -8.58 14.21 17.56
C GLN A 81 -7.69 13.63 18.68
N SER A 82 -7.28 12.37 18.52
CA SER A 82 -6.25 11.72 19.35
C SER A 82 -4.84 12.29 19.11
N ASP A 83 -3.89 11.89 19.93
CA ASP A 83 -2.45 12.23 19.82
C ASP A 83 -1.80 11.77 18.50
N LYS A 84 -2.47 10.90 17.73
CA LYS A 84 -2.00 10.42 16.41
C LYS A 84 -2.49 11.28 15.24
N HIS A 85 -3.32 12.28 15.51
CA HIS A 85 -3.87 13.17 14.50
C HIS A 85 -3.11 14.50 14.49
N PRO A 86 -3.26 15.31 13.42
CA PRO A 86 -2.51 16.55 13.25
C PRO A 86 -2.73 17.59 14.37
N HIS A 87 -3.93 17.63 14.98
CA HIS A 87 -4.26 18.60 16.02
C HIS A 87 -4.98 17.92 17.20
N PRO A 88 -4.24 17.28 18.12
CA PRO A 88 -4.83 16.60 19.28
C PRO A 88 -5.75 17.52 20.09
N GLY A 89 -6.89 17.00 20.54
CA GLY A 89 -7.89 17.75 21.30
C GLY A 89 -8.87 18.59 20.46
N HIS A 90 -8.61 18.80 19.16
CA HIS A 90 -9.56 19.48 18.28
C HIS A 90 -10.69 18.54 17.84
N ILE A 91 -11.89 19.07 17.67
CA ILE A 91 -13.00 18.31 17.11
C ILE A 91 -12.78 18.02 15.63
N TYR A 92 -13.28 16.87 15.18
CA TYR A 92 -13.51 16.57 13.78
C TYR A 92 -14.97 16.19 13.58
N LYS A 93 -15.47 16.42 12.37
CA LYS A 93 -16.80 16.01 11.94
C LYS A 93 -16.77 14.60 11.37
N GLY A 94 -17.78 13.83 11.77
CA GLY A 94 -18.06 12.51 11.26
C GLY A 94 -18.39 12.53 9.77
N THR A 95 -18.33 11.37 9.13
CA THR A 95 -18.62 11.25 7.69
C THR A 95 -19.10 9.85 7.37
N GLU A 96 -20.02 9.78 6.41
CA GLU A 96 -20.40 8.55 5.74
C GLU A 96 -19.71 8.47 4.37
N PHE A 97 -19.04 7.35 4.10
CA PHE A 97 -18.43 7.07 2.80
C PHE A 97 -18.96 5.77 2.23
N VAL A 98 -19.20 5.77 0.93
CA VAL A 98 -19.58 4.56 0.18
C VAL A 98 -18.47 4.19 -0.79
N ALA A 99 -18.20 2.90 -0.93
CA ALA A 99 -17.30 2.36 -1.93
C ALA A 99 -17.87 1.11 -2.62
N TYR A 100 -17.46 0.89 -3.86
CA TYR A 100 -18.00 -0.17 -4.71
C TYR A 100 -16.92 -1.15 -5.19
N LEU A 101 -17.23 -2.44 -5.13
CA LEU A 101 -16.44 -3.51 -5.73
C LEU A 101 -17.36 -4.43 -6.52
N PRO A 102 -16.92 -5.03 -7.64
CA PRO A 102 -17.70 -6.07 -8.30
C PRO A 102 -17.76 -7.33 -7.43
N GLN A 103 -18.89 -8.02 -7.40
CA GLN A 103 -19.09 -9.29 -6.71
C GLN A 103 -18.51 -10.46 -7.52
N ASN A 104 -17.20 -10.41 -7.76
CA ASN A 104 -16.45 -11.50 -8.38
C ASN A 104 -15.28 -11.92 -7.50
N THR A 105 -14.54 -12.96 -7.91
CA THR A 105 -13.42 -13.50 -7.12
C THR A 105 -12.37 -12.45 -6.76
N THR A 106 -12.13 -11.47 -7.64
CA THR A 106 -11.16 -10.40 -7.40
C THR A 106 -11.71 -9.37 -6.42
N GLY A 107 -12.94 -8.89 -6.62
CA GLY A 107 -13.57 -7.91 -5.72
C GLY A 107 -13.75 -8.46 -4.31
N THR A 108 -14.20 -9.71 -4.15
CA THR A 108 -14.32 -10.36 -2.83
C THR A 108 -12.97 -10.48 -2.10
N LYS A 109 -11.87 -10.71 -2.83
CA LYS A 109 -10.52 -10.69 -2.24
C LYS A 109 -10.14 -9.29 -1.77
N ILE A 110 -10.44 -8.25 -2.56
CA ILE A 110 -10.18 -6.87 -2.16
C ILE A 110 -11.00 -6.48 -0.93
N LEU A 111 -12.28 -6.85 -0.85
CA LEU A 111 -13.12 -6.60 0.32
C LEU A 111 -12.44 -7.10 1.61
N ARG A 112 -11.95 -8.35 1.62
CA ARG A 112 -11.25 -8.92 2.78
C ARG A 112 -9.99 -8.15 3.17
N LEU A 113 -9.21 -7.71 2.19
CA LEU A 113 -8.02 -6.90 2.43
C LEU A 113 -8.38 -5.51 2.96
N LEU A 114 -9.45 -4.88 2.45
CA LEU A 114 -9.96 -3.62 2.98
C LEU A 114 -10.46 -3.77 4.41
N GLN A 115 -11.16 -4.86 4.75
CA GLN A 115 -11.56 -5.16 6.14
C GLN A 115 -10.34 -5.29 7.05
N GLN A 116 -9.27 -5.94 6.60
CA GLN A 116 -8.03 -6.01 7.36
C GLN A 116 -7.38 -4.63 7.50
N ALA A 117 -7.31 -3.84 6.43
CA ALA A 117 -6.76 -2.49 6.46
C ALA A 117 -7.56 -1.57 7.40
N PHE A 118 -8.89 -1.69 7.44
CA PHE A 118 -9.75 -0.95 8.34
C PHE A 118 -9.46 -1.29 9.82
N LYS A 119 -9.29 -2.58 10.15
CA LYS A 119 -8.88 -3.02 11.51
C LYS A 119 -7.53 -2.43 11.94
N HIS A 120 -6.62 -2.24 11.00
CA HIS A 120 -5.32 -1.61 11.23
C HIS A 120 -5.34 -0.08 11.11
N LYS A 121 -6.54 0.53 11.02
CA LYS A 121 -6.75 1.98 10.97
C LYS A 121 -6.12 2.65 9.74
N LEU A 122 -6.07 1.95 8.60
CA LEU A 122 -5.31 2.36 7.41
C LEU A 122 -6.16 3.00 6.29
N LEU A 123 -7.49 2.92 6.35
CA LEU A 123 -8.35 3.37 5.24
C LEU A 123 -8.68 4.86 5.30
N PHE A 124 -8.78 5.42 6.50
CA PHE A 124 -9.16 6.82 6.69
C PHE A 124 -8.16 7.55 7.59
N THR A 125 -8.26 8.87 7.60
CA THR A 125 -7.52 9.78 8.46
C THR A 125 -8.36 11.01 8.76
N VAL A 126 -7.87 11.90 9.62
CA VAL A 126 -8.47 13.22 9.86
C VAL A 126 -7.68 14.27 9.10
N ALA A 127 -8.37 15.10 8.33
CA ALA A 127 -7.77 16.21 7.58
C ALA A 127 -8.61 17.48 7.68
N ALA A 128 -7.95 18.62 7.51
CA ALA A 128 -8.63 19.92 7.42
C ALA A 128 -9.11 20.19 5.99
N ASN A 129 -10.28 20.80 5.87
CA ASN A 129 -10.73 21.40 4.62
C ASN A 129 -10.08 22.79 4.40
N SER A 130 -10.41 23.46 3.30
CA SER A 130 -9.92 24.81 2.98
C SER A 130 -10.32 25.90 3.99
N ARG A 131 -11.32 25.62 4.83
CA ARG A 131 -11.83 26.51 5.89
C ARG A 131 -11.23 26.20 7.26
N GLY A 132 -10.34 25.21 7.36
CA GLY A 132 -9.70 24.79 8.62
C GLY A 132 -10.57 23.89 9.51
N GLU A 133 -11.71 23.41 9.01
CA GLU A 133 -12.57 22.47 9.71
C GLU A 133 -12.06 21.04 9.47
N TYR A 134 -12.02 20.19 10.51
CA TYR A 134 -11.51 18.82 10.42
C TYR A 134 -12.61 17.81 10.12
N TYR A 135 -12.33 16.84 9.24
CA TYR A 135 -13.24 15.76 8.87
C TYR A 135 -12.49 14.45 8.69
N VAL A 136 -13.22 13.34 8.77
CA VAL A 136 -12.71 12.04 8.35
C VAL A 136 -12.66 11.98 6.82
N MET A 137 -11.55 11.54 6.24
CA MET A 137 -11.42 11.34 4.79
C MET A 137 -10.60 10.11 4.44
N PRO A 138 -10.75 9.54 3.23
CA PRO A 138 -9.91 8.44 2.77
C PRO A 138 -8.42 8.80 2.82
N ALA A 139 -7.61 7.85 3.25
CA ALA A 139 -6.15 7.97 3.28
C ALA A 139 -5.54 7.52 1.93
N ASP A 140 -4.40 6.80 1.95
CA ASP A 140 -3.64 6.46 0.75
C ASP A 140 -4.14 5.21 -0.01
N ILE A 141 -5.10 4.47 0.55
CA ILE A 141 -5.64 3.27 -0.09
C ILE A 141 -6.83 3.70 -0.96
N PRO A 142 -6.75 3.55 -2.29
CA PRO A 142 -7.79 4.06 -3.18
C PRO A 142 -9.09 3.28 -2.99
N LEU A 143 -10.18 4.02 -2.84
CA LEU A 143 -11.55 3.52 -2.81
C LEU A 143 -12.27 3.97 -4.08
N LYS A 144 -13.25 3.18 -4.53
CA LYS A 144 -14.11 3.52 -5.66
C LYS A 144 -15.42 4.06 -5.14
N THR A 145 -15.53 5.38 -5.04
CA THR A 145 -16.68 6.07 -4.43
C THR A 145 -17.83 6.31 -5.41
N LEU A 146 -17.61 6.07 -6.70
CA LEU A 146 -18.64 6.11 -7.74
C LEU A 146 -18.68 4.79 -8.51
N ASP A 147 -19.83 4.48 -9.09
CA ASP A 147 -20.07 3.29 -9.90
C ASP A 147 -19.82 3.51 -11.41
N SER A 148 -19.61 4.76 -11.79
CA SER A 148 -19.49 5.26 -13.15
C SER A 148 -18.57 6.49 -13.21
N GLY A 149 -18.25 6.99 -14.41
CA GLY A 149 -17.39 8.18 -14.60
C GLY A 149 -15.88 7.90 -14.68
N GLY A 150 -15.47 6.64 -14.56
CA GLY A 150 -14.09 6.21 -14.78
C GLY A 150 -13.08 6.67 -13.70
N PRO A 151 -11.77 6.48 -13.94
CA PRO A 151 -10.74 6.69 -12.92
C PRO A 151 -10.63 8.14 -12.43
N GLY A 152 -10.90 9.13 -13.28
CA GLY A 152 -10.83 10.56 -12.92
C GLY A 152 -11.85 10.96 -11.85
N SER A 153 -12.98 10.28 -11.79
CA SER A 153 -14.04 10.51 -10.80
C SER A 153 -14.01 9.51 -9.65
N LEU A 154 -12.91 8.75 -9.50
CA LEU A 154 -12.83 7.63 -8.56
C LEU A 154 -13.92 6.57 -8.79
N GLY A 155 -14.37 6.42 -10.04
CA GLY A 155 -15.43 5.50 -10.44
C GLY A 155 -14.99 4.41 -11.40
N TYR A 156 -15.96 3.68 -11.94
CA TYR A 156 -15.77 2.64 -12.94
C TYR A 156 -16.20 3.13 -14.35
N PRO A 157 -15.78 2.48 -15.44
CA PRO A 157 -14.80 1.40 -15.50
C PRO A 157 -13.39 1.92 -15.18
N ASP A 158 -12.61 1.13 -14.46
CA ASP A 158 -11.19 1.41 -14.21
C ASP A 158 -10.39 0.11 -14.24
N PRO A 159 -9.76 -0.22 -15.38
CA PRO A 159 -8.99 -1.45 -15.53
C PRO A 159 -7.73 -1.48 -14.65
N THR A 160 -7.29 -0.34 -14.10
CA THR A 160 -6.07 -0.24 -13.30
C THR A 160 -6.33 -0.36 -11.80
N TYR A 161 -7.59 -0.22 -11.36
CA TYR A 161 -7.97 -0.13 -9.95
C TYR A 161 -7.41 -1.27 -9.09
N PHE A 162 -7.63 -2.52 -9.51
CA PHE A 162 -7.21 -3.69 -8.71
C PHE A 162 -5.69 -3.79 -8.56
N LYS A 163 -4.93 -3.33 -9.55
CA LYS A 163 -3.47 -3.28 -9.47
C LYS A 163 -3.03 -2.21 -8.46
N SER A 164 -3.63 -1.03 -8.54
CA SER A 164 -3.32 0.12 -7.69
C SER A 164 -3.67 -0.15 -6.22
N VAL A 165 -4.89 -0.62 -5.93
CA VAL A 165 -5.32 -0.89 -4.55
C VAL A 165 -4.48 -1.99 -3.89
N ARG A 166 -4.15 -3.07 -4.61
CA ARG A 166 -3.26 -4.13 -4.11
C ARG A 166 -1.86 -3.63 -3.82
N LYS A 167 -1.33 -2.75 -4.67
CA LYS A 167 -0.02 -2.11 -4.45
C LYS A 167 -0.04 -1.29 -3.17
N SER A 168 -1.04 -0.43 -2.97
CA SER A 168 -1.19 0.38 -1.76
C SER A 168 -1.32 -0.51 -0.50
N LEU A 169 -2.17 -1.53 -0.54
CA LEU A 169 -2.36 -2.49 0.57
C LEU A 169 -1.05 -3.21 0.93
N LYS A 170 -0.32 -3.71 -0.08
CA LYS A 170 0.95 -4.41 0.12
C LYS A 170 2.02 -3.51 0.75
N VAL A 171 2.08 -2.23 0.37
CA VAL A 171 2.99 -1.23 0.97
C VAL A 171 2.67 -0.97 2.45
N LYS A 172 1.41 -1.18 2.86
CA LYS A 172 0.98 -1.10 4.27
C LYS A 172 1.09 -2.44 5.02
N GLY A 173 1.57 -3.50 4.35
CA GLY A 173 1.76 -4.83 4.95
C GLY A 173 0.54 -5.74 4.87
N ILE A 174 -0.54 -5.31 4.21
CA ILE A 174 -1.76 -6.10 4.00
C ILE A 174 -1.60 -6.97 2.74
N LYS A 175 -1.78 -8.30 2.85
CA LYS A 175 -1.49 -9.25 1.77
C LYS A 175 -2.49 -10.40 1.72
#